data_AF-A0A0D6Q1U4-F1
#
_entry.id   AF-A0A0D6Q1U4-F1
#
_cell.length_a   1.000
_cell.length_b   1.000
_cell.length_c   1.000
_cell.angle_alpha   90.00
_cell.angle_beta   90.00
_cell.angle_gamma   90.00
#
_symmetry.space_group_name_H-M   'P 1'
#
loop_
_entity.id
_entity.type
_entity.pdbx_description
1 polymer ?
#
loop_
_entity_poly.entity_id
_entity_poly.type
_entity_poly.pdbx_seq_one_letter_code
_entity_poly.pdbx_strand_id
1 'polypeptide(L)'
;MRFDMICEAHGIEHRLTKPNHPWTNGQVERMNRTIKEATVKRFHYDSHEQLRTHLNDFMAAYNFGRRLKTLSGLTPYEYVCKIWTSEPERFIINPTHQTPGPNT
;
A
#
# COMPACT_ATOMS: atom_id res chain seq x y z
N MET A 1 21.07 12.37 1.22
CA MET A 1 22.25 11.90 0.45
C MET A 1 22.12 10.43 0.05
N ARG A 2 22.24 9.43 0.93
CA ARG A 2 22.18 8.01 0.49
C ARG A 2 20.86 7.62 -0.18
N PHE A 3 19.72 8.08 0.34
CA PHE A 3 18.41 7.76 -0.25
C PHE A 3 18.21 8.45 -1.60
N ASP A 4 18.52 9.74 -1.69
CA ASP A 4 18.42 10.53 -2.93
C ASP A 4 19.27 9.93 -4.06
N MET A 5 20.49 9.48 -3.73
CA MET A 5 21.37 8.81 -4.69
C MET A 5 20.80 7.49 -5.20
N ILE A 6 20.13 6.71 -4.34
CA ILE A 6 19.47 5.46 -4.75
C ILE A 6 18.27 5.77 -5.64
N CYS A 7 17.46 6.78 -5.27
CA CYS A 7 16.35 7.22 -6.11
C CYS A 7 16.84 7.64 -7.51
N GLU A 8 17.91 8.43 -7.58
CA GLU A 8 18.53 8.85 -8.84
C GLU A 8 19.03 7.64 -9.66
N ALA A 9 19.75 6.71 -9.03
CA ALA A 9 20.24 5.49 -9.68
C ALA A 9 19.11 4.60 -10.25
N HIS A 10 17.90 4.69 -9.71
CA HIS A 10 16.71 3.98 -10.18
C HIS A 10 15.78 4.86 -11.04
N GLY A 11 16.15 6.10 -11.37
CA GLY A 11 15.30 7.02 -12.14
C GLY A 11 14.02 7.43 -11.42
N ILE A 12 14.01 7.36 -10.08
CA ILE A 12 12.86 7.72 -9.24
C ILE A 12 12.98 9.18 -8.84
N GLU A 13 12.02 10.00 -9.25
CA GLU A 13 11.93 11.38 -8.79
C GLU A 13 11.54 11.42 -7.30
N HIS A 14 12.45 11.91 -6.45
CA HIS A 14 12.19 12.07 -5.03
C HIS A 14 11.52 13.43 -4.74
N ARG A 15 10.23 13.40 -4.44
CA ARG A 15 9.44 14.60 -4.09
C ARG A 15 9.22 14.71 -2.58
N LEU A 16 9.63 15.83 -1.99
CA LEU A 16 9.36 16.15 -0.59
C LEU A 16 8.11 17.00 -0.45
N THR A 17 7.41 16.83 0.67
CA THR A 17 6.30 17.73 1.04
C THR A 17 6.85 19.10 1.43
N LYS A 18 6.11 20.15 1.11
CA LYS A 18 6.49 21.51 1.53
C LYS A 18 6.27 21.65 3.05
N PRO A 19 7.16 22.36 3.78
CA PRO A 19 6.95 22.67 5.19
C PRO A 19 5.60 23.36 5.43
N ASN A 20 4.90 23.01 6.51
CA ASN A 20 3.57 23.55 6.87
C ASN A 20 2.43 23.21 5.90
N HIS A 21 2.57 22.15 5.08
CA HIS A 21 1.52 21.67 4.17
C HIS A 21 1.11 20.20 4.45
N PRO A 22 0.56 19.88 5.64
CA PRO A 22 0.29 18.50 6.05
C PRO A 22 -0.71 17.77 5.15
N TRP A 23 -1.63 18.48 4.51
CA TRP A 23 -2.66 17.85 3.66
C TRP A 23 -2.10 17.11 2.45
N THR A 24 -0.89 17.46 1.97
CA THR A 24 -0.24 16.73 0.87
C THR A 24 0.18 15.32 1.28
N ASN A 25 0.29 15.05 2.58
CA ASN A 25 0.59 13.73 3.14
C ASN A 25 -0.67 12.98 3.62
N GLY A 26 -1.86 13.55 3.42
CA GLY A 26 -3.10 13.06 4.03
C GLY A 26 -3.51 11.64 3.60
N GLN A 27 -3.11 11.18 2.41
CA GLN A 27 -3.38 9.81 1.97
C GLN A 27 -2.62 8.77 2.82
N VAL A 28 -1.32 9.00 3.06
CA VAL A 28 -0.48 8.14 3.90
C VAL A 28 -0.97 8.17 5.34
N GLU A 29 -1.30 9.35 5.85
CA GLU A 29 -1.83 9.50 7.22
C GLU A 29 -3.19 8.78 7.39
N ARG A 30 -4.07 8.85 6.38
CA ARG A 30 -5.34 8.13 6.39
C ARG A 30 -5.12 6.61 6.39
N MET A 31 -4.19 6.12 5.57
CA MET A 31 -3.85 4.69 5.56
C MET A 31 -3.27 4.24 6.90
N ASN A 32 -2.32 5.01 7.47
CA ASN A 32 -1.73 4.74 8.78
C ASN A 32 -2.80 4.69 9.88
N ARG A 33 -3.79 5.58 9.83
CA ARG A 33 -4.93 5.53 10.75
C ARG A 33 -5.75 4.24 10.56
N THR A 34 -6.07 3.86 9.33
CA THR A 34 -6.80 2.62 9.02
C THR A 34 -6.08 1.37 9.54
N ILE A 35 -4.76 1.29 9.34
CA ILE A 35 -3.93 0.19 9.86
C ILE A 35 -3.99 0.16 11.39
N LYS A 36 -3.78 1.31 12.05
CA LYS A 36 -3.81 1.39 13.52
C LYS A 36 -5.17 1.00 14.10
N GLU A 37 -6.26 1.45 13.47
CA GLU A 37 -7.62 1.11 13.87
C GLU A 37 -7.95 -0.37 13.70
N ALA A 38 -7.34 -1.05 12.73
CA ALA A 38 -7.53 -2.48 12.52
C ALA A 38 -6.62 -3.35 13.40
N THR A 39 -5.47 -2.83 13.85
CA THR A 39 -4.42 -3.59 14.54
C THR A 39 -4.25 -3.13 15.99
N VAL A 40 -3.23 -2.31 16.26
CA VAL A 40 -2.74 -1.94 17.59
C VAL A 40 -3.77 -1.22 18.49
N LYS A 41 -4.86 -0.68 17.94
CA LYS A 41 -5.95 -0.11 18.75
C LYS A 41 -6.95 -1.15 19.24
N ARG A 42 -6.99 -2.34 18.64
CA ARG A 42 -7.97 -3.41 18.94
C ARG A 42 -7.32 -4.62 19.60
N PHE A 43 -6.05 -4.85 19.33
CA PHE A 43 -5.34 -6.06 19.76
C PHE A 43 -4.09 -5.68 20.55
N HIS A 44 -3.81 -6.48 21.58
CA HIS A 44 -2.50 -6.50 22.24
C HIS A 44 -1.61 -7.53 21.54
N TYR A 45 -0.30 -7.26 21.50
CA TYR A 45 0.69 -8.16 20.92
C TYR A 45 1.81 -8.34 21.93
N ASP A 46 2.17 -9.60 22.20
CA ASP A 46 3.25 -9.94 23.12
C ASP A 46 4.63 -9.79 22.45
N SER A 47 4.66 -9.80 21.12
CA SER A 47 5.88 -9.65 20.33
C SER A 47 5.67 -8.86 19.03
N HIS A 48 6.75 -8.30 18.50
CA HIS A 48 6.75 -7.66 17.19
C HIS A 48 6.47 -8.64 16.05
N GLU A 49 6.77 -9.92 16.25
CA GLU A 49 6.50 -10.96 15.26
C GLU A 49 4.99 -11.19 15.10
N GLN A 50 4.24 -11.26 16.20
CA GLN A 50 2.77 -11.34 16.15
C GLN A 50 2.17 -10.13 15.42
N LEU A 51 2.68 -8.92 15.69
CA LEU A 51 2.24 -7.72 14.97
C LEU A 51 2.58 -7.81 13.47
N ARG A 52 3.77 -8.29 13.10
CA ARG A 52 4.15 -8.47 11.69
C ARG A 52 3.22 -9.45 10.96
N THR A 53 2.90 -10.59 11.57
CA THR A 53 1.98 -11.57 11.00
C THR A 53 0.61 -10.95 10.77
N HIS A 54 0.03 -10.30 11.78
CA HIS A 54 -1.27 -9.64 11.64
C HIS A 54 -1.22 -8.49 10.61
N LEU A 55 -0.14 -7.72 10.53
CA LEU A 55 0.01 -6.70 9.48
C LEU A 55 0.02 -7.31 8.08
N ASN A 56 0.70 -8.44 7.88
CA ASN A 56 0.69 -9.15 6.60
C ASN A 56 -0.72 -9.64 6.25
N ASP A 57 -1.43 -10.25 7.19
CA ASP A 57 -2.81 -10.72 7.00
C ASP A 57 -3.74 -9.56 6.66
N PHE A 58 -3.60 -8.44 7.37
CA PHE A 58 -4.37 -7.22 7.11
C PHE A 58 -4.08 -6.68 5.70
N MET A 59 -2.82 -6.62 5.29
CA MET A 59 -2.42 -6.14 3.97
C MET A 59 -2.94 -7.06 2.86
N ALA A 60 -2.87 -8.37 3.05
CA ALA A 60 -3.41 -9.36 2.10
C ALA A 60 -4.93 -9.20 1.97
N ALA A 61 -5.65 -9.16 3.09
CA ALA A 61 -7.10 -8.96 3.11
C ALA A 61 -7.49 -7.60 2.49
N TYR A 62 -6.76 -6.53 2.79
CA TYR A 62 -7.05 -5.20 2.27
C TYR A 62 -6.82 -5.11 0.75
N ASN A 63 -5.69 -5.59 0.25
CA ASN A 63 -5.31 -5.46 -1.16
C ASN A 63 -6.08 -6.43 -2.06
N PHE A 64 -6.37 -7.64 -1.60
CA PHE A 64 -6.92 -8.71 -2.43
C PHE A 64 -8.34 -9.14 -2.07
N GLY A 65 -8.78 -8.97 -0.82
CA GLY A 65 -10.11 -9.38 -0.37
C GLY A 65 -11.13 -8.24 -0.24
N ARG A 66 -10.67 -7.04 0.12
CA ARG A 66 -11.55 -5.93 0.46
C ARG A 66 -11.95 -5.11 -0.76
N ARG A 67 -13.23 -5.19 -1.12
CA ARG A 67 -13.84 -4.32 -2.14
C ARG A 67 -14.08 -2.92 -1.58
N LEU A 68 -13.61 -1.90 -2.31
CA LEU A 68 -13.71 -0.50 -1.88
C LEU A 68 -14.72 0.27 -2.73
N LYS A 69 -15.67 0.95 -2.07
CA LYS A 69 -16.67 1.80 -2.76
C LYS A 69 -16.04 2.88 -3.61
N THR A 70 -14.94 3.47 -3.15
CA THR A 70 -14.19 4.52 -3.89
C THR A 70 -13.53 4.00 -5.17
N LEU A 71 -13.34 2.68 -5.28
CA LEU A 71 -12.82 2.01 -6.47
C LEU A 71 -13.94 1.30 -7.25
N SER A 72 -15.18 1.79 -7.12
CA SER A 72 -16.37 1.21 -7.76
C SER A 72 -16.58 -0.28 -7.43
N GLY A 73 -16.24 -0.69 -6.20
CA GLY A 73 -16.40 -2.06 -5.75
C GLY A 73 -15.24 -3.00 -6.13
N LEU A 74 -14.17 -2.48 -6.73
CA LEU A 74 -12.95 -3.24 -6.97
C LEU A 74 -12.11 -3.35 -5.69
N THR A 75 -11.32 -4.41 -5.60
CA THR A 75 -10.20 -4.47 -4.65
C THR A 75 -9.07 -3.55 -5.11
N PRO A 76 -8.17 -3.10 -4.23
CA PRO A 76 -7.00 -2.34 -4.63
C PRO A 76 -6.19 -3.04 -5.73
N TYR A 77 -6.00 -4.36 -5.63
CA TYR A 77 -5.29 -5.14 -6.65
C TYR A 77 -6.02 -5.16 -8.00
N GLU A 78 -7.33 -5.44 -8.01
CA GLU A 78 -8.15 -5.42 -9.23
C GLU A 78 -8.09 -4.04 -9.90
N TYR A 79 -8.13 -2.97 -9.10
CA TYR A 79 -8.02 -1.60 -9.60
C TYR A 79 -6.65 -1.34 -10.24
N VAL A 80 -5.56 -1.75 -9.60
CA VAL A 80 -4.20 -1.63 -10.18
C VAL A 80 -4.10 -2.39 -11.50
N CYS A 81 -4.59 -3.62 -11.57
CA CYS A 81 -4.63 -4.39 -12.82
C CYS A 81 -5.46 -3.69 -13.90
N LYS A 82 -6.61 -3.10 -13.54
CA LYS A 82 -7.44 -2.33 -14.47
C LYS A 82 -6.68 -1.13 -15.04
N ILE A 83 -6.00 -0.35 -14.20
CA ILE A 83 -5.22 0.81 -14.66
C ILE A 83 -4.04 0.36 -15.51
N TRP A 84 -3.37 -0.74 -15.16
CA TRP A 84 -2.31 -1.30 -15.99
C TRP A 84 -2.80 -1.72 -17.39
N THR A 85 -3.99 -2.33 -17.49
CA THR A 85 -4.57 -2.69 -18.79
C THR A 85 -4.87 -1.46 -19.66
N SER A 86 -5.25 -0.33 -19.07
CA SER A 86 -5.56 0.90 -19.82
C SER A 86 -4.34 1.79 -20.09
N GLU A 87 -3.36 1.80 -19.19
CA GLU A 87 -2.20 2.69 -19.18
C GLU A 87 -0.92 1.92 -18.78
N PRO A 88 -0.51 0.89 -19.56
CA PRO A 88 0.60 0.01 -19.20
C PRO A 88 1.95 0.74 -19.07
N GLU A 89 2.14 1.83 -19.82
CA GLU A 89 3.35 2.66 -19.83
C GLU A 89 3.63 3.37 -18.49
N ARG A 90 2.62 3.49 -17.62
CA ARG A 90 2.78 4.05 -16.27
C ARG A 90 3.42 3.08 -15.28
N PHE A 91 3.60 1.81 -15.66
CA PHE A 91 4.08 0.76 -14.78
C PHE A 91 5.39 0.17 -15.31
N ILE A 92 6.33 -0.07 -14.39
CA ILE A 92 7.59 -0.75 -14.69
C ILE A 92 7.38 -2.28 -14.74
N ILE A 93 6.40 -2.79 -13.98
CA ILE A 93 6.17 -4.23 -13.80
C ILE A 93 4.71 -4.54 -14.09
N ASN A 94 4.45 -5.66 -14.78
CA ASN A 94 3.10 -6.20 -14.95
C ASN A 94 2.57 -6.77 -13.62
N PRO A 95 1.49 -6.20 -13.04
CA PRO A 95 0.97 -6.63 -11.75
C PRO A 95 0.15 -7.94 -11.83
N THR A 96 -0.26 -8.41 -13.02
CA THR A 96 -1.25 -9.50 -13.14
C THR A 96 -0.79 -10.86 -12.60
N HIS A 97 0.51 -11.03 -12.39
CA HIS A 97 1.10 -12.23 -11.79
C HIS A 97 1.06 -12.23 -10.25
N GLN A 98 0.68 -11.11 -9.62
CA GLN A 98 0.59 -11.00 -8.16
C GLN A 98 -0.76 -11.55 -7.69
N THR A 99 -0.95 -12.87 -7.77
CA THR A 99 -2.06 -13.53 -7.09
C THR A 99 -1.65 -13.83 -5.64
N PRO A 100 -2.54 -13.63 -4.65
CA PRO A 100 -2.31 -14.24 -3.36
C PRO A 100 -2.27 -15.75 -3.60
N GLY A 101 -1.14 -16.38 -3.27
CA GLY A 101 -1.03 -17.84 -3.25
C GLY A 101 -2.10 -18.44 -2.32
N PRO A 102 -2.36 -19.75 -2.37
CA PRO A 102 -3.32 -20.38 -1.46
C PRO A 102 -2.98 -20.00 -0.02
N ASN A 103 -3.96 -19.42 0.69
CA ASN A 103 -3.85 -19.15 2.12
C ASN A 103 -3.57 -20.49 2.80
N THR A 104 -2.32 -20.73 3.19
CA THR A 104 -1.92 -21.95 3.91
C THR A 104 -1.82 -21.63 5.38
#